data_AF-A0A6G0SYT1-F1
#
_entry.id   AF-A0A6G0SYT1-F1
#
_cell.length_a   1.000
_cell.length_b   1.000
_cell.length_c   1.000
_cell.angle_alpha   90.00
_cell.angle_beta   90.00
_cell.angle_gamma   90.00
#
_symmetry.space_group_name_H-M   'P 1'
#
loop_
_entity.id
_entity.type
_entity.pdbx_description
1 polymer ?
#
loop_
_entity_poly.entity_id
_entity_poly.type
_entity_poly.pdbx_seq_one_letter_code
_entity_poly.pdbx_strand_id
1 'polypeptide(L)'
;MYLVPFIMQAKCQEKTALHHICVFLIIIYIEAWFEATSATAAPYNDLVFLKKLYNYQAIDAEISEVAVSKFINHLWYLSPQAIGLAFFDKNINTEMKRKMLTRLDSNNSSNESTKRLKLNNCDIDEFIKNEIYHFVNSETRDFFKLFNLDESFLENDPSTWDNIHSYKNALNIVTKLRVVNDTAERGIKLMEDYNKLLTTNEE
;
A
#
# COMPACT_ATOMS: atom_id res chain seq x y z
N MET A 1 27.24 -19.92 4.80
CA MET A 1 28.16 -18.78 4.62
C MET A 1 28.84 -18.89 3.25
N TYR A 2 28.06 -18.79 2.16
CA TYR A 2 28.55 -19.01 0.78
C TYR A 2 28.53 -17.73 -0.09
N LEU A 3 28.04 -16.60 0.45
CA LEU A 3 27.94 -15.34 -0.29
C LEU A 3 29.29 -14.63 -0.51
N VAL A 4 30.24 -14.80 0.41
CA VAL A 4 31.49 -14.03 0.40
C VAL A 4 32.41 -14.38 -0.78
N PRO A 5 32.63 -15.66 -1.15
CA PRO A 5 33.49 -16.01 -2.30
C PRO A 5 32.90 -15.57 -3.65
N PHE A 6 31.57 -15.61 -3.79
CA PHE A 6 30.88 -15.26 -5.04
C PHE A 6 30.93 -13.74 -5.30
N ILE A 7 30.76 -12.92 -4.26
CA ILE A 7 30.88 -11.46 -4.37
C ILE A 7 32.30 -11.05 -4.79
N MET A 8 33.34 -11.80 -4.42
CA MET A 8 34.72 -11.48 -4.83
C MET A 8 34.96 -11.65 -6.33
N GLN A 9 34.25 -12.54 -7.02
CA GLN A 9 34.39 -12.81 -8.45
C GLN A 9 33.46 -11.97 -9.35
N ALA A 10 32.47 -11.28 -8.77
CA ALA A 10 31.53 -10.44 -9.51
C ALA A 10 32.23 -9.25 -10.20
N LYS A 11 31.79 -8.94 -11.43
CA LYS A 11 32.24 -7.77 -12.21
C LYS A 11 31.88 -6.48 -11.46
N CYS A 12 32.62 -5.39 -11.73
CA CYS A 12 32.38 -4.10 -11.08
C CYS A 12 30.91 -3.63 -11.22
N GLN A 13 30.32 -3.83 -12.41
CA GLN A 13 28.92 -3.52 -12.68
C GLN A 13 27.94 -4.34 -11.82
N GLU A 14 28.21 -5.63 -11.62
CA GLU A 14 27.38 -6.52 -10.79
C GLU A 14 27.42 -6.11 -9.31
N LYS A 15 28.59 -5.69 -8.82
CA LYS A 15 28.75 -5.16 -7.45
C LYS A 15 27.97 -3.87 -7.24
N THR A 16 28.01 -2.95 -8.20
CA THR A 16 27.24 -1.70 -8.15
C THR A 16 25.73 -1.98 -8.19
N ALA A 17 25.28 -2.86 -9.08
CA ALA A 17 23.86 -3.25 -9.15
C ALA A 17 23.39 -3.91 -7.84
N LEU A 18 24.19 -4.80 -7.27
CA LEU A 18 23.91 -5.43 -5.96
C LEU A 18 23.79 -4.36 -4.86
N HIS A 19 24.72 -3.41 -4.82
CA HIS A 19 24.67 -2.31 -3.86
C HIS A 19 23.37 -1.51 -3.98
N HIS A 20 22.97 -1.12 -5.19
CA HIS A 20 21.74 -0.35 -5.42
C HIS A 20 20.49 -1.12 -5.00
N ILE A 21 20.40 -2.42 -5.33
CA ILE A 21 19.29 -3.29 -4.92
C ILE A 21 19.26 -3.46 -3.40
N CYS A 22 20.40 -3.68 -2.75
CA CYS A 22 20.45 -3.81 -1.29
C CYS A 22 19.98 -2.54 -0.58
N VAL A 23 20.41 -1.36 -1.06
CA VAL A 23 19.98 -0.07 -0.51
C VAL A 23 18.47 0.11 -0.72
N PHE A 24 17.94 -0.19 -1.91
CA PHE A 24 16.51 -0.14 -2.18
C PHE A 24 15.72 -1.07 -1.27
N LEU A 25 16.15 -2.33 -1.12
CA LEU A 25 15.46 -3.30 -0.28
C LEU A 25 15.38 -2.84 1.18
N ILE A 26 16.50 -2.32 1.71
CA ILE A 26 16.58 -1.87 3.10
C ILE A 26 15.72 -0.62 3.34
N ILE A 27 15.79 0.37 2.46
CA ILE A 27 15.13 1.66 2.65
C ILE A 27 13.63 1.60 2.36
N ILE A 28 13.23 0.81 1.36
CA ILE A 28 11.87 0.81 0.82
C ILE A 28 11.13 -0.47 1.19
N TYR A 29 11.72 -1.61 0.87
CA TYR A 29 10.94 -2.83 0.67
C TYR A 29 10.73 -3.64 1.95
N ILE A 30 11.74 -3.71 2.83
CA ILE A 30 11.67 -4.51 4.06
C ILE A 30 10.53 -4.05 4.97
N GLU A 31 10.36 -2.75 5.16
CA GLU A 31 9.27 -2.22 6.00
C GLU A 31 7.89 -2.59 5.42
N ALA A 32 7.70 -2.36 4.11
CA ALA A 32 6.45 -2.69 3.43
C ALA A 32 6.14 -4.20 3.47
N TRP A 33 7.16 -5.04 3.43
CA TRP A 33 7.02 -6.49 3.56
C TRP A 33 6.43 -6.91 4.91
N PHE A 34 6.93 -6.34 6.02
CA PHE A 34 6.47 -6.69 7.36
C PHE A 34 5.00 -6.30 7.60
N GLU A 35 4.50 -5.27 6.91
CA GLU A 35 3.14 -4.81 7.09
C GLU A 35 2.14 -5.38 6.06
N ALA A 36 2.62 -6.11 5.05
CA ALA A 36 1.80 -6.58 3.93
C ALA A 36 0.69 -7.57 4.34
N THR A 37 0.77 -8.17 5.53
CA THR A 37 -0.27 -9.07 6.05
C THR A 37 -1.43 -8.35 6.73
N SER A 38 -1.34 -7.03 6.92
CA SER A 38 -2.35 -6.25 7.64
C SER A 38 -3.47 -5.78 6.72
N ALA A 39 -4.65 -6.40 6.81
CA ALA A 39 -5.81 -6.03 5.98
C ALA A 39 -6.24 -4.58 6.22
N THR A 40 -6.32 -4.19 7.49
CA THR A 40 -6.78 -2.86 7.89
C THR A 40 -5.83 -1.76 7.43
N ALA A 41 -4.52 -2.04 7.41
CA ALA A 41 -3.51 -1.06 7.01
C ALA A 41 -3.25 -1.03 5.50
N ALA A 42 -3.74 -2.01 4.73
CA ALA A 42 -3.41 -2.15 3.30
C ALA A 42 -3.63 -0.85 2.48
N PRO A 43 -4.76 -0.11 2.62
CA PRO A 43 -4.93 1.14 1.87
C PRO A 43 -3.92 2.23 2.26
N TYR A 44 -3.68 2.40 3.56
CA TYR A 44 -2.74 3.40 4.03
C TYR A 44 -1.30 3.06 3.60
N ASN A 45 -0.96 1.77 3.66
CA ASN A 45 0.34 1.26 3.28
C ASN A 45 0.60 1.41 1.78
N ASP A 46 -0.39 1.15 0.91
CA ASP A 46 -0.27 1.43 -0.53
C ASP A 46 0.08 2.90 -0.78
N LEU A 47 -0.63 3.82 -0.12
CA LEU A 47 -0.37 5.26 -0.27
C LEU A 47 1.02 5.64 0.25
N VAL A 48 1.39 5.22 1.46
CA VAL A 48 2.69 5.52 2.06
C VAL A 48 3.83 4.91 1.26
N PHE A 49 3.67 3.67 0.78
CA PHE A 49 4.68 2.99 -0.03
C PHE A 49 4.91 3.72 -1.36
N LEU A 50 3.85 4.12 -2.06
CA LEU A 50 3.98 4.91 -3.28
C LEU A 50 4.71 6.24 -3.02
N LYS A 51 4.42 6.93 -1.92
CA LYS A 51 5.14 8.15 -1.51
C LYS A 51 6.62 7.88 -1.25
N LYS A 52 6.95 6.77 -0.60
CA LYS A 52 8.34 6.36 -0.37
C LYS A 52 9.07 6.05 -1.68
N LEU A 53 8.43 5.33 -2.59
CA LEU A 53 8.96 5.06 -3.92
C LEU A 53 9.27 6.37 -4.66
N TYR A 54 8.29 7.27 -4.74
CA TYR A 54 8.46 8.57 -5.39
C TYR A 54 9.60 9.39 -4.77
N ASN A 55 9.67 9.46 -3.43
CA ASN A 55 10.73 10.20 -2.73
C ASN A 55 12.12 9.55 -2.85
N TYR A 56 12.19 8.25 -3.17
CA TYR A 56 13.45 7.54 -3.39
C TYR A 56 14.25 8.08 -4.58
N GLN A 57 13.62 8.88 -5.46
CA GLN A 57 14.31 9.57 -6.55
C GLN A 57 15.46 10.48 -6.07
N ALA A 58 15.42 10.92 -4.82
CA ALA A 58 16.50 11.69 -4.19
C ALA A 58 17.77 10.85 -3.95
N ILE A 59 17.67 9.52 -3.97
CA ILE A 59 18.77 8.56 -3.79
C ILE A 59 19.12 7.93 -5.14
N ASP A 60 18.13 7.39 -5.85
CA ASP A 60 18.28 6.76 -7.17
C ASP A 60 17.02 7.01 -8.01
N ALA A 61 17.13 7.96 -8.95
CA ALA A 61 16.02 8.40 -9.80
C ALA A 61 15.55 7.30 -10.76
N GLU A 62 16.47 6.50 -11.30
CA GLU A 62 16.15 5.44 -12.26
C GLU A 62 15.36 4.32 -11.59
N ILE A 63 15.82 3.85 -10.42
CA ILE A 63 15.10 2.83 -9.64
C ILE A 63 13.73 3.36 -9.18
N SER A 64 13.67 4.62 -8.73
CA SER A 64 12.42 5.26 -8.33
C SER A 64 11.40 5.26 -9.48
N GLU A 65 11.80 5.74 -10.67
CA GLU A 65 10.91 5.82 -11.84
C GLU A 65 10.38 4.43 -12.25
N VAL A 66 11.26 3.44 -12.32
CA VAL A 66 10.87 2.06 -12.65
C VAL A 66 9.95 1.48 -11.58
N ALA A 67 10.24 1.69 -10.29
CA ALA A 67 9.42 1.15 -9.21
C ALA A 67 8.04 1.84 -9.13
N VAL A 68 7.97 3.16 -9.27
CA VAL A 68 6.71 3.93 -9.31
C VAL A 68 5.86 3.47 -10.48
N SER A 69 6.41 3.44 -11.71
CA SER A 69 5.66 3.06 -12.91
C SER A 69 5.10 1.63 -12.85
N LYS A 70 5.77 0.72 -12.13
CA LYS A 70 5.21 -0.59 -11.82
C LYS A 70 4.13 -0.51 -10.75
N PHE A 71 4.38 0.18 -9.64
CA PHE A 71 3.49 0.18 -8.48
C PHE A 71 2.15 0.88 -8.71
N ILE A 72 2.08 1.93 -9.55
CA ILE A 72 0.81 2.64 -9.84
C ILE A 72 -0.29 1.72 -10.39
N ASN A 73 0.08 0.59 -11.02
CA ASN A 73 -0.87 -0.38 -11.55
C ASN A 73 -1.49 -1.30 -10.47
N HIS A 74 -1.02 -1.16 -9.23
CA HIS A 74 -1.30 -2.04 -8.10
C HIS A 74 -1.95 -1.33 -6.89
N LEU A 75 -2.51 -0.14 -7.08
CA LEU A 75 -3.18 0.65 -6.04
C LEU A 75 -4.63 0.20 -5.76
N TRP A 76 -4.87 -1.12 -5.71
CA TRP A 76 -6.23 -1.66 -5.58
C TRP A 76 -6.89 -1.29 -4.24
N TYR A 77 -6.10 -1.17 -3.17
CA TYR A 77 -6.62 -0.80 -1.86
C TYR A 77 -7.04 0.67 -1.77
N LEU A 78 -6.61 1.52 -2.71
CA LEU A 78 -7.07 2.91 -2.83
C LEU A 78 -8.37 3.06 -3.62
N SER A 79 -9.00 1.95 -4.02
CA SER A 79 -10.33 1.99 -4.63
C SER A 79 -11.40 2.40 -3.61
N PRO A 80 -12.51 3.01 -4.07
CA PRO A 80 -13.58 3.48 -3.18
C PRO A 80 -14.14 2.43 -2.21
N GLN A 81 -14.21 1.15 -2.59
CA GLN A 81 -14.67 0.09 -1.72
C GLN A 81 -13.56 -0.40 -0.77
N ALA A 82 -12.34 -0.59 -1.26
CA ALA A 82 -11.25 -1.14 -0.44
C ALA A 82 -10.76 -0.14 0.63
N ILE A 83 -10.92 1.17 0.39
CA ILE A 83 -10.57 2.22 1.36
C ILE A 83 -11.36 2.08 2.68
N GLY A 84 -12.48 1.35 2.69
CA GLY A 84 -13.24 1.04 3.91
C GLY A 84 -12.40 0.32 4.98
N LEU A 85 -11.38 -0.43 4.57
CA LEU A 85 -10.41 -1.08 5.48
C LEU A 85 -9.67 -0.04 6.35
N ALA A 86 -9.37 1.13 5.81
CA ALA A 86 -8.61 2.19 6.49
C ALA A 86 -9.34 2.76 7.72
N PHE A 87 -10.66 2.63 7.81
CA PHE A 87 -11.41 3.05 9.01
C PHE A 87 -10.97 2.26 10.26
N PHE A 88 -10.47 1.04 10.06
CA PHE A 88 -10.02 0.13 11.10
C PHE A 88 -8.50 0.15 11.31
N ASP A 89 -7.76 0.95 10.53
CA ASP A 89 -6.32 1.08 10.71
C ASP A 89 -6.00 1.81 12.02
N LYS A 90 -5.09 1.26 12.81
CA LYS A 90 -4.57 1.87 14.04
C LYS A 90 -3.50 2.93 13.77
N ASN A 91 -2.86 2.88 12.60
CA ASN A 91 -1.82 3.83 12.20
C ASN A 91 -2.42 5.17 11.73
N ILE A 92 -3.70 5.18 11.36
CA ILE A 92 -4.44 6.39 11.02
C ILE A 92 -4.97 7.05 12.30
N ASN A 93 -4.50 8.25 12.57
CA ASN A 93 -4.90 9.01 13.75
C ASN A 93 -6.37 9.45 13.72
N THR A 94 -6.91 9.80 14.88
CA THR A 94 -8.31 10.20 15.06
C THR A 94 -8.70 11.40 14.20
N GLU A 95 -7.82 12.38 14.01
CA GLU A 95 -8.11 13.56 13.19
C GLU A 95 -8.31 13.18 11.72
N MET A 96 -7.46 12.30 11.19
CA MET A 96 -7.60 11.78 9.84
C MET A 96 -8.89 10.96 9.68
N LYS A 97 -9.26 10.14 10.68
CA LYS A 97 -10.53 9.42 10.69
C LYS A 97 -11.75 10.36 10.67
N ARG A 98 -11.67 11.53 11.32
CA ARG A 98 -12.72 12.57 11.22
C ARG A 98 -12.80 13.13 9.80
N LYS A 99 -11.67 13.44 9.16
CA LYS A 99 -11.66 13.88 7.75
C LYS A 99 -12.30 12.83 6.82
N MET A 100 -12.01 11.56 7.06
CA MET A 100 -12.61 10.44 6.31
C MET A 100 -14.14 10.38 6.49
N LEU A 101 -14.65 10.52 7.72
CA LEU A 101 -16.10 10.62 7.98
C LEU A 101 -16.74 11.82 7.27
N THR A 102 -16.15 13.01 7.43
CA THR A 102 -16.66 14.22 6.76
C THR A 102 -16.76 14.01 5.25
N ARG A 103 -15.76 13.36 4.64
CA ARG A 103 -15.76 13.06 3.21
C ARG A 103 -16.84 12.03 2.83
N LEU A 104 -17.02 11.00 3.65
CA LEU A 104 -18.04 9.96 3.46
C LEU A 104 -19.45 10.56 3.42
N ASP A 105 -19.74 11.51 4.31
CA ASP A 105 -21.07 12.15 4.40
C ASP A 105 -21.30 13.21 3.31
N SER A 106 -20.23 13.89 2.87
CA SER A 106 -20.31 14.95 1.85
C SER A 106 -20.59 14.43 0.43
N ASN A 107 -20.23 13.17 0.13
CA ASN A 107 -20.26 12.60 -1.22
C ASN A 107 -21.56 11.85 -1.58
N ASN A 108 -22.65 12.05 -0.82
CA ASN A 108 -23.98 11.48 -1.14
C ASN A 108 -24.59 11.96 -2.48
N SER A 109 -23.89 12.82 -3.25
CA SER A 109 -24.43 13.51 -4.43
C SER A 109 -23.63 13.35 -5.74
N SER A 110 -22.45 12.71 -5.76
CA SER A 110 -21.64 12.59 -7.00
C SER A 110 -21.51 11.14 -7.49
N ASN A 111 -22.19 10.86 -8.62
CA ASN A 111 -22.20 9.57 -9.32
C ASN A 111 -21.01 9.43 -10.29
N GLU A 112 -19.77 9.38 -9.80
CA GLU A 112 -18.65 8.91 -10.62
C GLU A 112 -18.06 7.62 -10.07
N SER A 113 -18.68 6.51 -10.48
CA SER A 113 -18.21 5.17 -10.16
C SER A 113 -16.93 4.85 -10.91
N THR A 114 -15.80 4.85 -10.22
CA THR A 114 -14.54 4.35 -10.77
C THR A 114 -14.10 3.11 -9.99
N LYS A 115 -14.54 1.94 -10.49
CA LYS A 115 -14.18 0.61 -9.97
C LYS A 115 -12.67 0.34 -9.89
N ARG A 116 -11.85 1.16 -10.55
CA ARG A 116 -10.38 1.09 -10.48
C ARG A 116 -9.80 2.48 -10.64
N LEU A 117 -8.95 2.86 -9.69
CA LEU A 117 -8.14 4.07 -9.79
C LEU A 117 -7.21 3.94 -11.00
N LYS A 118 -7.34 4.86 -11.96
CA LYS A 118 -6.44 4.95 -13.12
C LYS A 118 -5.51 6.13 -12.88
N LEU A 119 -4.27 5.84 -12.53
CA LEU A 119 -3.23 6.85 -12.37
C LEU A 119 -2.26 6.75 -13.54
N ASN A 120 -1.99 7.88 -14.21
CA ASN A 120 -0.96 7.98 -15.22
C ASN A 120 0.32 8.57 -14.60
N ASN A 121 1.48 8.28 -15.19
CA ASN A 121 2.76 8.82 -14.71
C ASN A 121 2.78 10.35 -14.65
N CYS A 122 2.11 11.04 -15.57
CA CYS A 122 2.08 12.51 -15.61
C CYS A 122 1.35 13.14 -14.41
N ASP A 123 0.49 12.39 -13.71
CA ASP A 123 -0.33 12.89 -12.62
C ASP A 123 0.25 12.52 -11.24
N ILE A 124 1.41 11.84 -11.21
CA ILE A 124 1.99 11.30 -9.97
C ILE A 124 2.30 12.40 -8.95
N ASP A 125 2.83 13.53 -9.40
CA ASP A 125 3.25 14.64 -8.53
C ASP A 125 2.08 15.19 -7.72
N GLU A 126 0.90 15.27 -8.33
CA GLU A 126 -0.32 15.69 -7.66
C GLU A 126 -0.89 14.55 -6.82
N PHE A 127 -0.82 13.31 -7.33
CA PHE A 127 -1.32 12.14 -6.62
C PHE A 127 -0.64 11.92 -5.25
N ILE A 128 0.68 12.10 -5.19
CA ILE A 128 1.49 11.94 -3.96
C ILE A 128 1.10 12.94 -2.86
N LYS A 129 0.48 14.07 -3.22
CA LYS A 129 -0.01 15.05 -2.24
C LYS A 129 -1.30 14.61 -1.54
N ASN A 130 -2.04 13.65 -2.11
CA ASN A 130 -3.26 13.16 -1.51
C ASN A 130 -2.99 12.53 -0.13
N GLU A 131 -3.85 12.84 0.82
CA GLU A 131 -4.02 12.09 2.07
C GLU A 131 -5.08 10.98 1.90
N ILE A 132 -5.12 10.04 2.84
CA ILE A 132 -5.98 8.85 2.72
C ILE A 132 -7.48 9.18 2.61
N TYR A 133 -7.92 10.29 3.23
CA TYR A 133 -9.33 10.71 3.17
C TYR A 133 -9.78 11.15 1.77
N HIS A 134 -8.86 11.53 0.87
CA HIS A 134 -9.23 11.93 -0.50
C HIS A 134 -9.83 10.78 -1.31
N PHE A 135 -9.51 9.54 -0.95
CA PHE A 135 -10.00 8.31 -1.60
C PHE A 135 -11.36 7.84 -1.06
N VAL A 136 -11.86 8.44 0.03
CA VAL A 136 -13.17 8.12 0.59
C VAL A 136 -14.27 8.80 -0.21
N ASN A 137 -15.32 8.06 -0.53
CA ASN A 137 -16.53 8.60 -1.16
C ASN A 137 -17.77 7.77 -0.76
N SER A 138 -18.92 8.05 -1.37
CA SER A 138 -20.18 7.36 -1.06
C SER A 138 -20.14 5.85 -1.32
N GLU A 139 -19.37 5.37 -2.30
CA GLU A 139 -19.19 3.94 -2.56
C GLU A 139 -18.40 3.23 -1.45
N THR A 140 -17.70 3.98 -0.60
CA THR A 140 -17.05 3.41 0.59
C THR A 140 -18.08 2.77 1.54
N ARG A 141 -19.34 3.23 1.54
CA ARG A 141 -20.40 2.55 2.31
C ARG A 141 -20.70 1.13 1.80
N ASP A 142 -20.41 0.84 0.53
CA ASP A 142 -20.62 -0.49 -0.02
C ASP A 142 -19.64 -1.53 0.57
N PHE A 143 -18.50 -1.09 1.12
CA PHE A 143 -17.63 -1.96 1.93
C PHE A 143 -18.38 -2.53 3.14
N PHE A 144 -19.02 -1.67 3.93
CA PHE A 144 -19.73 -2.11 5.13
C PHE A 144 -20.90 -3.02 4.79
N LYS A 145 -21.63 -2.72 3.71
CA LYS A 145 -22.71 -3.60 3.20
C LYS A 145 -22.17 -4.95 2.74
N LEU A 146 -21.08 -4.97 1.96
CA LEU A 146 -20.50 -6.20 1.40
C LEU A 146 -20.08 -7.19 2.49
N PHE A 147 -19.50 -6.68 3.58
CA PHE A 147 -19.07 -7.48 4.73
C PHE A 147 -20.14 -7.62 5.82
N ASN A 148 -21.35 -7.11 5.59
CA ASN A 148 -22.47 -7.10 6.52
C ASN A 148 -22.07 -6.55 7.92
N LEU A 149 -21.36 -5.42 7.91
CA LEU A 149 -20.87 -4.74 9.10
C LEU A 149 -21.91 -3.72 9.59
N ASP A 150 -22.11 -3.68 10.91
CA ASP A 150 -22.90 -2.64 11.56
C ASP A 150 -22.12 -1.32 11.53
N GLU A 151 -22.62 -0.35 10.77
CA GLU A 151 -21.99 0.96 10.56
C GLU A 151 -22.45 2.04 11.55
N SER A 152 -23.24 1.70 12.58
CA SER A 152 -23.73 2.67 13.60
C SER A 152 -22.61 3.41 14.34
N PHE A 153 -21.41 2.83 14.42
CA PHE A 153 -20.26 3.52 15.01
C PHE A 153 -19.82 4.75 14.20
N LEU A 154 -20.12 4.82 12.89
CA LEU A 154 -19.79 5.98 12.05
C LEU A 154 -20.55 7.25 12.45
N GLU A 155 -21.66 7.12 13.19
CA GLU A 155 -22.44 8.25 13.73
C GLU A 155 -21.76 8.92 14.94
N ASN A 156 -20.68 8.31 15.46
CA ASN A 156 -19.98 8.76 16.66
C ASN A 156 -18.56 9.25 16.32
N ASP A 157 -18.02 10.13 17.15
CA ASP A 157 -16.66 10.64 16.97
C ASP A 157 -15.64 9.48 17.02
N PRO A 158 -14.64 9.43 16.10
CA PRO A 158 -13.65 8.36 16.05
C PRO A 158 -12.86 8.15 17.36
N SER A 159 -12.79 9.14 18.25
CA SER A 159 -12.17 8.98 19.57
C SER A 159 -12.92 8.00 20.49
N THR A 160 -14.19 7.69 20.18
CA THR A 160 -15.05 6.84 21.01
C THR A 160 -15.19 5.41 20.47
N TRP A 161 -14.76 5.16 19.23
CA TRP A 161 -14.99 3.90 18.51
C TRP A 161 -14.50 2.66 19.27
N ASP A 162 -13.36 2.75 19.96
CA ASP A 162 -12.81 1.65 20.75
C ASP A 162 -13.69 1.21 21.93
N ASN A 163 -14.76 1.96 22.24
CA ASN A 163 -15.76 1.60 23.24
C ASN A 163 -17.10 1.15 22.64
N ILE A 164 -17.29 1.29 21.33
CA ILE A 164 -18.55 0.98 20.65
C ILE A 164 -18.56 -0.50 20.21
N HIS A 165 -19.66 -1.19 20.51
CA HIS A 165 -19.81 -2.61 20.20
C HIS A 165 -19.75 -2.90 18.69
N SER A 166 -20.44 -2.10 17.86
CA SER A 166 -20.46 -2.28 16.41
C SER A 166 -19.06 -2.14 15.78
N TYR A 167 -18.26 -1.16 16.22
CA TYR A 167 -16.87 -1.02 15.81
C TYR A 167 -16.01 -2.23 16.22
N LYS A 168 -16.08 -2.68 17.47
CA LYS A 168 -15.31 -3.85 17.95
C LYS A 168 -15.62 -5.11 17.15
N ASN A 169 -16.91 -5.34 16.86
CA ASN A 169 -17.34 -6.48 16.08
C ASN A 169 -16.82 -6.40 14.63
N ALA A 170 -16.98 -5.22 14.00
CA ALA A 170 -16.49 -4.99 12.65
C ALA A 170 -14.96 -5.13 12.56
N LEU A 171 -14.21 -4.56 13.50
CA LEU A 171 -12.76 -4.69 13.59
C LEU A 171 -12.34 -6.17 13.69
N ASN A 172 -13.00 -6.97 14.51
CA ASN A 172 -12.72 -8.41 14.65
C ASN A 172 -13.00 -9.21 13.36
N ILE A 173 -13.96 -8.78 12.54
CA ILE A 173 -14.23 -9.39 11.24
C ILE A 173 -13.16 -8.97 10.23
N VAL A 174 -12.90 -7.67 10.11
CA VAL A 174 -12.00 -7.10 9.11
C VAL A 174 -10.54 -7.55 9.34
N THR A 175 -10.09 -7.64 10.59
CA THR A 175 -8.73 -8.12 10.92
C THR A 175 -8.50 -9.60 10.57
N LYS A 176 -9.56 -10.38 10.38
CA LYS A 176 -9.50 -11.79 9.95
C LYS A 176 -9.53 -11.96 8.44
N LEU A 177 -9.73 -10.89 7.67
CA LEU A 177 -9.67 -10.96 6.23
C LEU A 177 -8.28 -11.36 5.78
N ARG A 178 -8.22 -12.40 4.95
CA ARG A 178 -6.97 -12.80 4.30
C ARG A 178 -6.65 -11.78 3.22
N VAL A 179 -5.59 -11.02 3.45
CA VAL A 179 -4.97 -10.18 2.42
C VAL A 179 -4.09 -11.06 1.58
N VAL A 180 -4.24 -11.00 0.26
CA VAL A 180 -3.25 -11.60 -0.63
C VAL A 180 -1.97 -10.78 -0.48
N ASN A 181 -0.90 -11.44 -0.06
CA ASN A 181 0.39 -10.78 0.13
C ASN A 181 1.08 -10.58 -1.22
N ASP A 182 0.49 -9.69 -2.03
CA ASP A 182 1.01 -9.28 -3.33
C ASP A 182 2.45 -8.80 -3.23
N THR A 183 2.78 -8.11 -2.13
CA THR A 183 4.14 -7.70 -1.82
C THR A 183 5.03 -8.93 -1.71
N ALA A 184 4.67 -9.95 -0.93
CA ALA A 184 5.52 -11.11 -0.77
C ALA A 184 5.75 -11.93 -2.03
N GLU A 185 4.69 -12.15 -2.80
CA GLU A 185 4.80 -12.84 -4.09
C GLU A 185 5.72 -12.05 -5.05
N ARG A 186 5.64 -10.71 -5.04
CA ARG A 186 6.52 -9.86 -5.87
C ARG A 186 7.97 -9.86 -5.41
N GLY A 187 8.25 -9.92 -4.12
CA GLY A 187 9.63 -9.95 -3.62
C GLY A 187 10.31 -11.29 -3.87
N ILE A 188 9.56 -12.39 -3.72
CA ILE A 188 10.02 -13.72 -4.15
C ILE A 188 10.31 -13.69 -5.65
N LYS A 189 9.39 -13.16 -6.46
CA LYS A 189 9.57 -13.07 -7.91
C LYS A 189 10.78 -12.22 -8.30
N LEU A 190 11.00 -11.08 -7.63
CA LEU A 190 12.17 -10.23 -7.84
C LEU A 190 13.47 -10.99 -7.53
N MET A 191 13.50 -11.73 -6.42
CA MET A 191 14.66 -12.56 -6.05
C MET A 191 14.88 -13.73 -7.02
N GLU A 192 13.80 -14.38 -7.48
CA GLU A 192 13.87 -15.45 -8.49
C GLU A 192 14.40 -14.94 -9.82
N ASP A 193 13.91 -13.79 -10.29
CA ASP A 193 14.33 -13.20 -11.56
C ASP A 193 15.77 -12.67 -11.47
N TYR A 194 16.18 -12.12 -10.32
CA TYR A 194 17.57 -11.76 -10.06
C TYR A 194 18.50 -12.98 -10.06
N ASN A 195 18.10 -14.08 -9.40
CA ASN A 195 18.87 -15.32 -9.40
C ASN A 195 19.02 -15.90 -10.83
N LYS A 196 17.97 -15.82 -11.65
CA LYS A 196 18.04 -16.25 -13.06
C LYS A 196 19.07 -15.48 -13.87
N LEU A 197 19.15 -14.15 -13.67
CA LEU A 197 20.14 -13.29 -14.33
C LEU A 197 21.59 -13.65 -13.94
N LEU A 198 21.81 -14.17 -12.73
CA LEU A 198 23.12 -14.66 -12.29
C LEU A 198 23.46 -16.06 -12.86
N THR A 199 22.45 -16.92 -13.05
CA THR A 199 22.65 -18.29 -13.53
C THR A 199 22.68 -18.44 -15.05
N THR A 200 22.35 -17.40 -15.82
CA THR A 200 22.42 -17.43 -17.30
C THR A 200 23.83 -17.30 -17.88
N ASN A 201 24.88 -17.35 -17.04
CA ASN A 201 26.28 -17.40 -17.47
C ASN A 201 26.95 -18.77 -17.17
N GLU A 202 26.17 -19.84 -17.07
CA GLU A 202 26.71 -21.20 -17.18
C GLU A 202 26.45 -21.72 -18.61
N GLU A 203 27.52 -21.63 -19.42
CA GLU A 203 27.73 -22.04 -20.83
C GLU A 203 27.31 -21.08 -21.96
#